data_AF-A0A316TF45-F1
#
_entry.id   AF-A0A316TF45-F1
#
_cell.length_a   1.000
_cell.length_b   1.000
_cell.length_c   1.000
_cell.angle_alpha   90.00
_cell.angle_beta   90.00
_cell.angle_gamma   90.00
#
_symmetry.space_group_name_H-M   'P 1'
#
loop_
_entity.id
_entity.type
_entity.pdbx_description
1 polymer ?
#
loop_
_entity_poly.entity_id
_entity_poly.type
_entity_poly.pdbx_seq_one_letter_code
_entity_poly.pdbx_strand_id
1 'polypeptide(L)'
;MRSIRPRRDRRDEEPAPPAKARRLRLAAHPRFYAAQVGEPSLAGDLDAAVAHFEQSGRRDGARISGLFNPDVYRERLAARGLRAEPGVDPFEHWLTVGWDERIVPTVLFDAAFYEARHPDLAAAADWSFAQYLRAGCYAAGRMPTPFGPNHGAGPAGPGARERQDPPLVVGLLHRAADYDLTRTSWLEEGVARGVAKLAGLENERVRALVAKAAAIEPAIDEGPRERWVSWPPHTHPMVVPAARAEEVRRGLGLVRADTVVVVPGGRAAGPGLSAVARALAAAGSDGTVVVATTEGPVPPELPVGESGESVRAVDLSGPWAGLSDTRRVQGLLDVVRGVRPRRLVVAGSEVGWQLLASYGTTLSNELQLGAVLVAPTSAAADADFQACFDRLAWVVTDTEEQRDELVARYLLPEGARSRVLAPEDCVAGATWLT
;
A
#
# COMPACT_ATOMS: atom_id res chain seq x y z
N MET A 1 -44.93 7.30 -56.46
CA MET A 1 -44.24 7.00 -55.18
C MET A 1 -43.85 8.31 -54.51
N ARG A 2 -44.64 8.79 -53.53
CA ARG A 2 -44.31 9.97 -52.73
C ARG A 2 -43.37 9.54 -51.60
N SER A 3 -42.14 10.04 -51.62
CA SER A 3 -41.12 9.80 -50.60
C SER A 3 -41.55 10.46 -49.29
N ILE A 4 -41.81 9.63 -48.28
CA ILE A 4 -42.09 10.03 -46.90
C ILE A 4 -40.74 10.42 -46.28
N ARG A 5 -40.50 11.72 -46.04
CA ARG A 5 -39.43 12.16 -45.14
C ARG A 5 -39.91 11.93 -43.70
N PRO A 6 -39.08 11.38 -42.80
CA PRO A 6 -39.47 11.24 -41.40
C PRO A 6 -39.54 12.64 -40.77
N ARG A 7 -40.65 12.93 -40.10
CA ARG A 7 -40.78 14.08 -39.19
C ARG A 7 -39.69 13.93 -38.12
N ARG A 8 -38.72 14.85 -38.09
CA ARG A 8 -37.88 15.06 -36.91
C ARG A 8 -38.82 15.51 -35.79
N ASP A 9 -39.01 14.61 -34.84
CA ASP A 9 -39.66 14.86 -33.57
C ASP A 9 -38.87 15.96 -32.86
N ARG A 10 -39.36 17.21 -32.92
CA ARG A 10 -38.93 18.27 -32.02
C ARG A 10 -39.49 17.90 -30.66
N ARG A 11 -38.79 17.02 -29.94
CA ARG A 11 -38.88 17.04 -28.48
C ARG A 11 -38.37 18.40 -28.07
N ASP A 12 -39.20 19.11 -27.31
CA ASP A 12 -38.88 20.37 -26.68
C ASP A 12 -37.61 20.19 -25.85
N GLU A 13 -36.45 20.54 -26.42
CA GLU A 13 -35.22 20.72 -25.65
C GLU A 13 -35.43 21.98 -24.81
N GLU A 14 -35.76 21.79 -23.53
CA GLU A 14 -35.74 22.86 -22.54
C GLU A 14 -34.44 23.68 -22.70
N PRO A 15 -34.51 25.02 -22.68
CA PRO A 15 -33.32 25.84 -22.82
C PRO A 15 -32.31 25.46 -21.74
N ALA A 16 -31.07 25.21 -22.16
CA ALA A 16 -30.01 24.80 -21.25
C ALA A 16 -29.93 25.78 -20.06
N PRO A 17 -29.84 25.27 -18.82
CA PRO A 17 -29.91 26.11 -17.64
C PRO A 17 -28.75 27.13 -17.63
N PRO A 18 -28.95 28.32 -17.04
CA PRO A 18 -27.92 29.35 -16.92
C PRO A 18 -26.61 28.76 -16.36
N ALA A 19 -25.45 29.28 -16.80
CA ALA A 19 -24.15 28.75 -16.40
C ALA A 19 -23.98 28.64 -14.88
N LYS A 20 -24.50 29.62 -14.13
CA LYS A 20 -24.54 29.63 -12.66
C LYS A 20 -25.31 28.42 -12.09
N ALA A 21 -26.52 28.17 -12.58
CA ALA A 21 -27.35 27.04 -12.13
C ALA A 21 -26.66 25.70 -12.42
N ARG A 22 -26.04 25.56 -13.59
CA ARG A 22 -25.26 24.35 -13.92
C ARG A 22 -24.07 24.15 -12.98
N ARG A 23 -23.31 25.21 -12.68
CA ARG A 23 -22.16 25.18 -11.75
C ARG A 23 -22.60 24.85 -10.32
N LEU A 24 -23.71 25.44 -9.86
CA LEU A 24 -24.29 25.17 -8.54
C LEU A 24 -24.67 23.70 -8.40
N ARG A 25 -25.45 23.18 -9.36
CA ARG A 25 -25.84 21.76 -9.35
C ARG A 25 -24.62 20.86 -9.43
N LEU A 26 -23.60 21.18 -10.24
CA LEU A 26 -22.38 20.37 -10.32
C LEU A 26 -21.60 20.30 -9.01
N ALA A 27 -21.62 21.37 -8.20
CA ALA A 27 -20.85 21.45 -6.97
C ALA A 27 -21.61 21.01 -5.72
N ALA A 28 -22.93 20.82 -5.79
CA ALA A 28 -23.75 20.48 -4.63
C ALA A 28 -23.45 19.07 -4.09
N HIS A 29 -23.58 18.92 -2.77
CA HIS A 29 -23.39 17.65 -2.07
C HIS A 29 -24.54 17.47 -1.06
N PRO A 30 -25.70 16.94 -1.48
CA PRO A 30 -26.93 16.95 -0.69
C PRO A 30 -26.77 16.31 0.70
N ARG A 31 -26.05 15.20 0.83
CA ARG A 31 -25.79 14.56 2.14
C ARG A 31 -24.96 15.42 3.09
N PHE A 32 -23.97 16.13 2.58
CA PHE A 32 -23.16 17.06 3.37
C PHE A 32 -24.00 18.27 3.82
N TYR A 33 -24.84 18.78 2.92
CA TYR A 33 -25.73 19.90 3.22
C TYR A 33 -26.82 19.53 4.25
N ALA A 34 -27.48 18.39 4.06
CA ALA A 34 -28.49 17.84 4.97
C ALA A 34 -27.99 17.72 6.41
N ALA A 35 -26.74 17.25 6.58
CA ALA A 35 -26.11 17.13 7.89
C ALA A 35 -25.86 18.47 8.58
N GLN A 36 -25.58 19.53 7.82
CA GLN A 36 -25.39 20.89 8.36
C GLN A 36 -26.69 21.52 8.85
N VAL A 37 -27.76 21.39 8.07
CA VAL A 37 -29.05 22.02 8.39
C VAL A 37 -29.94 21.17 9.28
N GLY A 38 -29.55 19.93 9.57
CA GLY A 38 -30.33 19.01 10.41
C GLY A 38 -31.58 18.45 9.72
N GLU A 39 -31.60 18.39 8.39
CA GLU A 39 -32.74 17.92 7.58
C GLU A 39 -32.36 16.69 6.74
N PRO A 40 -32.45 15.46 7.30
CA PRO A 40 -32.02 14.23 6.63
C PRO A 40 -32.75 13.92 5.32
N SER A 41 -33.97 14.44 5.14
CA SER A 41 -34.78 14.27 3.94
C SER A 41 -34.10 14.81 2.68
N LEU A 42 -33.20 15.80 2.82
CA LEU A 42 -32.47 16.42 1.72
C LEU A 42 -31.29 15.55 1.22
N ALA A 43 -30.84 14.55 1.98
CA ALA A 43 -29.57 13.86 1.74
C ALA A 43 -29.50 13.08 0.41
N GLY A 44 -30.65 12.68 -0.14
CA GLY A 44 -30.76 11.92 -1.38
C GLY A 44 -31.43 12.66 -2.53
N ASP A 45 -31.83 13.92 -2.32
CA ASP A 45 -32.59 14.72 -3.28
C ASP A 45 -31.84 16.02 -3.59
N LEU A 46 -31.22 16.05 -4.76
CA LEU A 46 -30.47 17.21 -5.23
C LEU A 46 -31.37 18.44 -5.43
N ASP A 47 -32.56 18.25 -6.00
CA ASP A 47 -33.47 19.35 -6.29
C ASP A 47 -33.99 20.00 -5.01
N ALA A 48 -34.41 19.17 -4.04
CA ALA A 48 -34.83 19.64 -2.74
C ALA A 48 -33.69 20.35 -1.99
N ALA A 49 -32.48 19.78 -2.01
CA ALA A 49 -31.31 20.39 -1.36
C ALA A 49 -30.94 21.76 -1.97
N VAL A 50 -30.96 21.86 -3.31
CA VAL A 50 -30.70 23.12 -4.03
C VAL A 50 -31.77 24.16 -3.72
N ALA A 51 -33.05 23.79 -3.78
CA ALA A 51 -34.15 24.70 -3.47
C ALA A 51 -34.08 25.20 -2.02
N HIS A 52 -33.83 24.30 -1.06
CA HIS A 52 -33.68 24.66 0.34
C HIS A 52 -32.46 25.58 0.56
N PHE A 53 -31.33 25.30 -0.10
CA PHE A 53 -30.15 26.16 -0.02
C PHE A 53 -30.40 27.57 -0.57
N GLU A 54 -31.06 27.69 -1.72
CA GLU A 54 -31.38 29.00 -2.30
C GLU A 54 -32.39 29.77 -1.45
N GLN A 55 -33.35 29.07 -0.84
CA GLN A 55 -34.37 29.67 0.00
C GLN A 55 -33.83 30.14 1.35
N SER A 56 -33.20 29.25 2.13
CA SER A 56 -32.76 29.53 3.52
C SER A 56 -31.26 29.32 3.71
N GLY A 57 -30.73 28.16 3.30
CA GLY A 57 -29.36 27.74 3.67
C GLY A 57 -28.26 28.74 3.37
N ARG A 58 -28.32 29.42 2.23
CA ARG A 58 -27.35 30.46 1.87
C ARG A 58 -27.38 31.64 2.83
N ARG A 59 -28.57 32.05 3.28
CA ARG A 59 -28.74 33.15 4.25
C ARG A 59 -28.21 32.75 5.63
N ASP A 60 -28.31 31.47 5.96
CA ASP A 60 -27.85 30.89 7.22
C ASP A 60 -26.34 30.53 7.20
N GLY A 61 -25.65 30.82 6.09
CA GLY A 61 -24.21 30.56 5.93
C GLY A 61 -23.84 29.09 5.72
N ALA A 62 -24.82 28.22 5.49
CA ALA A 62 -24.59 26.79 5.25
C ALA A 62 -23.85 26.56 3.93
N ARG A 63 -23.04 25.50 3.85
CA ARG A 63 -22.30 25.13 2.64
C ARG A 63 -23.04 24.02 1.91
N ILE A 64 -23.59 24.30 0.72
CA ILE A 64 -24.17 23.23 -0.11
C ILE A 64 -23.11 22.26 -0.64
N SER A 65 -21.84 22.68 -0.70
CA SER A 65 -20.74 21.89 -1.24
C SER A 65 -19.67 21.59 -0.21
N GLY A 66 -19.33 20.30 -0.05
CA GLY A 66 -18.15 19.86 0.69
C GLY A 66 -16.82 20.20 0.02
N LEU A 67 -16.83 20.58 -1.26
CA LEU A 67 -15.65 21.00 -2.02
C LEU A 67 -15.56 22.52 -2.20
N PHE A 68 -16.40 23.28 -1.50
CA PHE A 68 -16.30 24.72 -1.39
C PHE A 68 -16.16 25.11 0.08
N ASN A 69 -15.08 25.82 0.43
CA ASN A 69 -14.86 26.38 1.74
C ASN A 69 -14.75 27.92 1.62
N PRO A 70 -15.64 28.70 2.28
CA PRO A 70 -15.67 30.14 2.11
C PRO A 70 -14.40 30.84 2.64
N ASP A 71 -13.77 30.32 3.70
CA ASP A 71 -12.52 30.87 4.23
C ASP A 71 -11.37 30.65 3.25
N VAL A 72 -11.21 29.42 2.75
CA VAL A 72 -10.18 29.05 1.78
C VAL A 72 -10.35 29.82 0.47
N TYR A 73 -11.59 30.00 0.01
CA TYR A 73 -11.86 30.78 -1.19
C TYR A 73 -11.45 32.24 -1.02
N ARG A 74 -11.79 32.88 0.11
CA ARG A 74 -11.40 34.27 0.41
C ARG A 74 -9.88 34.43 0.47
N GLU A 75 -9.19 33.50 1.12
CA GLU A 75 -7.73 33.50 1.19
C GLU A 75 -7.10 33.45 -0.21
N ARG A 76 -7.55 32.50 -1.05
CA ARG A 76 -7.03 32.32 -2.41
C ARG A 76 -7.41 33.46 -3.36
N LEU A 77 -8.57 34.06 -3.17
CA LEU A 77 -9.01 35.24 -3.90
C LEU A 77 -8.09 36.43 -3.58
N ALA A 78 -7.82 36.67 -2.29
CA ALA A 78 -6.94 37.73 -1.83
C ALA A 78 -5.48 37.53 -2.29
N ALA A 79 -4.98 36.30 -2.28
CA ALA A 79 -3.65 35.95 -2.79
C ALA A 79 -3.47 36.28 -4.29
N ARG A 80 -4.56 36.36 -5.05
CA ARG A 80 -4.58 36.79 -6.46
C ARG A 80 -4.82 38.28 -6.66
N GLY A 81 -4.90 39.06 -5.58
CA GLY A 81 -5.21 40.49 -5.64
C GLY A 81 -6.66 40.82 -6.00
N LEU A 82 -7.55 39.82 -5.97
CA LEU A 82 -8.98 39.99 -6.23
C LEU A 82 -9.74 40.19 -4.91
N ARG A 83 -10.90 40.83 -4.97
CA ARG A 83 -11.80 41.01 -3.82
C ARG A 83 -13.25 40.83 -4.27
N ALA A 84 -14.05 40.21 -3.41
CA ALA A 84 -15.50 40.20 -3.58
C ALA A 84 -16.07 41.51 -3.06
N GLU A 85 -17.09 42.04 -3.73
CA GLU A 85 -17.83 43.21 -3.25
C GLU A 85 -18.47 42.94 -1.88
N PRO A 86 -18.53 43.94 -0.97
CA PRO A 86 -19.16 43.79 0.32
C PRO A 86 -20.61 43.29 0.22
N GLY A 87 -20.98 42.29 1.02
CA GLY A 87 -22.33 41.72 1.05
C GLY A 87 -22.61 40.68 -0.05
N VAL A 88 -21.67 40.42 -0.97
CA VAL A 88 -21.79 39.31 -1.91
C VAL A 88 -21.43 38.00 -1.22
N ASP A 89 -22.30 37.00 -1.35
CA ASP A 89 -22.07 35.67 -0.82
C ASP A 89 -20.83 35.03 -1.49
N PRO A 90 -19.88 34.45 -0.73
CA PRO A 90 -18.67 33.85 -1.29
C PRO A 90 -18.94 32.74 -2.31
N PHE A 91 -19.97 31.93 -2.11
CA PHE A 91 -20.30 30.83 -3.02
C PHE A 91 -20.88 31.38 -4.32
N GLU A 92 -21.76 32.38 -4.25
CA GLU A 92 -22.24 33.11 -5.42
C GLU A 92 -21.11 33.78 -6.21
N HIS A 93 -20.22 34.48 -5.52
CA HIS A 93 -19.04 35.10 -6.14
C HIS A 93 -18.13 34.05 -6.80
N TRP A 94 -17.98 32.88 -6.19
CA TRP A 94 -17.22 31.79 -6.78
C TRP A 94 -17.91 31.23 -8.04
N LEU A 95 -19.22 31.02 -8.01
CA LEU A 95 -19.96 30.50 -9.18
C LEU A 95 -19.92 31.44 -10.39
N THR A 96 -19.82 32.76 -10.17
CA THR A 96 -19.84 33.76 -11.26
C THR A 96 -18.45 34.20 -11.69
N VAL A 97 -17.54 34.47 -10.75
CA VAL A 97 -16.19 35.00 -11.02
C VAL A 97 -15.13 33.94 -10.75
N GLY A 98 -15.12 33.37 -9.55
CA GLY A 98 -14.05 32.45 -9.12
C GLY A 98 -13.89 31.21 -9.99
N TRP A 99 -14.98 30.70 -10.55
CA TRP A 99 -14.99 29.58 -11.48
C TRP A 99 -14.25 29.90 -12.77
N ASP A 100 -14.51 31.08 -13.35
CA ASP A 100 -13.91 31.50 -14.61
C ASP A 100 -12.44 31.92 -14.41
N GLU A 101 -12.13 32.47 -13.24
CA GLU A 101 -10.77 32.68 -12.76
C GLU A 101 -10.05 31.37 -12.37
N ARG A 102 -10.70 30.21 -12.43
CA ARG A 102 -10.10 28.90 -12.06
C ARG A 102 -9.53 28.89 -10.63
N ILE A 103 -10.21 29.53 -9.69
CA ILE A 103 -9.86 29.53 -8.27
C ILE A 103 -10.44 28.28 -7.62
N VAL A 104 -9.57 27.39 -7.15
CA VAL A 104 -9.98 26.20 -6.37
C VAL A 104 -10.40 26.68 -4.97
N PRO A 105 -11.62 26.42 -4.50
CA PRO A 105 -12.14 26.96 -3.24
C PRO A 105 -11.97 26.02 -2.03
N THR A 106 -11.11 25.01 -2.10
CA THR A 106 -10.94 23.99 -1.04
C THR A 106 -9.49 23.53 -0.90
N VAL A 107 -9.10 23.13 0.32
CA VAL A 107 -7.82 22.47 0.60
C VAL A 107 -7.80 21.00 0.16
N LEU A 108 -8.97 20.42 -0.12
CA LEU A 108 -9.12 19.01 -0.52
C LEU A 108 -8.79 18.76 -2.00
N PHE A 109 -8.23 19.75 -2.69
CA PHE A 109 -7.76 19.62 -4.07
C PHE A 109 -6.53 20.49 -4.30
N ASP A 110 -5.46 19.85 -4.78
CA ASP A 110 -4.22 20.47 -5.22
C ASP A 110 -4.10 20.31 -6.75
N ALA A 111 -4.26 21.41 -7.47
CA ALA A 111 -4.27 21.41 -8.93
C ALA A 111 -2.92 20.97 -9.52
N ALA A 112 -1.80 21.44 -8.96
CA ALA A 112 -0.47 21.12 -9.46
C ALA A 112 -0.16 19.64 -9.26
N PHE A 113 -0.49 19.09 -8.08
CA PHE A 113 -0.36 17.67 -7.81
C PHE A 113 -1.25 16.82 -8.73
N TYR A 114 -2.53 17.20 -8.87
CA TYR A 114 -3.50 16.44 -9.66
C TYR A 114 -3.11 16.38 -11.15
N GLU A 115 -2.66 17.50 -11.72
CA GLU A 115 -2.25 17.59 -13.12
C GLU A 115 -0.94 16.85 -13.39
N ALA A 116 0.04 16.94 -12.49
CA ALA A 116 1.29 16.18 -12.61
C ALA A 116 1.06 14.66 -12.59
N ARG A 117 0.07 14.19 -11.81
CA ARG A 117 -0.26 12.77 -11.69
C ARG A 117 -1.15 12.24 -12.81
N HIS A 118 -1.87 13.13 -13.48
CA HIS A 118 -2.80 12.81 -14.57
C HIS A 118 -2.51 13.66 -15.82
N PRO A 119 -1.39 13.40 -16.53
CA PRO A 119 -1.00 14.16 -17.71
C PRO A 119 -2.07 14.13 -18.82
N ASP A 120 -2.87 13.06 -18.88
CA ASP A 120 -4.04 12.91 -19.75
C ASP A 120 -5.07 14.02 -19.55
N LEU A 121 -5.22 14.51 -18.31
CA LEU A 121 -6.15 15.58 -17.97
C LEU A 121 -5.53 16.97 -18.09
N ALA A 122 -4.21 17.08 -17.90
CA ALA A 122 -3.48 18.33 -18.07
C ALA A 122 -3.46 18.82 -19.54
N ALA A 123 -3.52 17.88 -20.49
CA ALA A 123 -3.61 18.19 -21.92
C ALA A 123 -5.02 18.60 -22.39
N ALA A 124 -6.06 18.44 -21.54
CA ALA A 124 -7.41 18.83 -21.88
C ALA A 124 -7.59 20.36 -21.73
N ALA A 125 -8.40 20.98 -22.60
CA ALA A 125 -8.70 22.42 -22.51
C ALA A 125 -9.48 22.81 -21.24
N ASP A 126 -10.11 21.83 -20.59
CA ASP A 126 -10.98 21.98 -19.43
C ASP A 126 -10.19 22.11 -18.12
N TRP A 127 -10.63 23.01 -17.24
CA TRP A 127 -10.04 23.20 -15.91
C TRP A 127 -10.07 21.90 -15.07
N SER A 128 -8.93 21.48 -14.55
CA SER A 128 -8.72 20.23 -13.81
C SER A 128 -9.68 20.04 -12.62
N PHE A 129 -9.93 21.09 -11.84
CA PHE A 129 -10.89 21.02 -10.72
C PHE A 129 -12.33 20.78 -11.20
N ALA A 130 -12.73 21.39 -12.33
CA ALA A 130 -14.06 21.15 -12.90
C ALA A 130 -14.21 19.71 -13.41
N GLN A 131 -13.14 19.13 -13.98
CA GLN A 131 -13.13 17.72 -14.36
C GLN A 131 -13.20 16.81 -13.13
N TYR A 132 -12.49 17.18 -12.06
CA TYR A 132 -12.53 16.46 -10.79
C TYR A 132 -13.95 16.46 -10.19
N LEU A 133 -14.63 17.62 -10.13
CA LEU A 133 -16.02 17.73 -9.68
C LEU A 133 -16.99 16.87 -10.52
N ARG A 134 -16.79 16.82 -11.85
CA ARG A 134 -17.69 16.07 -12.75
C ARG A 134 -17.56 14.57 -12.64
N ALA A 135 -16.35 14.07 -12.41
CA ALA A 135 -16.04 12.64 -12.51
C ALA A 135 -14.92 12.19 -11.58
N GLY A 136 -13.87 13.00 -11.40
CA GLY A 136 -12.69 12.60 -10.64
C GLY A 136 -12.99 12.22 -9.19
N CYS A 137 -13.81 12.99 -8.49
CA CYS A 137 -14.17 12.72 -7.10
C CYS A 137 -15.00 11.44 -6.90
N TYR A 138 -15.48 10.80 -7.98
CA TYR A 138 -16.20 9.52 -7.93
C TYR A 138 -15.35 8.33 -8.41
N ALA A 139 -14.27 8.59 -9.15
CA ALA A 139 -13.49 7.55 -9.80
C ALA A 139 -12.42 6.97 -8.86
N ALA A 140 -12.26 5.65 -8.88
CA ALA A 140 -11.20 4.97 -8.15
C ALA A 140 -9.82 5.46 -8.63
N GLY A 141 -8.88 5.67 -7.69
CA GLY A 141 -7.50 6.03 -8.01
C GLY A 141 -7.27 7.48 -8.48
N ARG A 142 -8.30 8.34 -8.52
CA ARG A 142 -8.13 9.78 -8.75
C ARG A 142 -7.80 10.44 -7.41
N MET A 143 -6.54 10.81 -7.22
CA MET A 143 -6.06 11.40 -5.97
C MET A 143 -5.99 12.92 -6.10
N PRO A 144 -6.85 13.68 -5.40
CA PRO A 144 -6.87 15.14 -5.51
C PRO A 144 -5.71 15.82 -4.77
N THR A 145 -5.07 15.12 -3.84
CA THR A 145 -3.99 15.64 -3.00
C THR A 145 -2.99 14.52 -2.66
N PRO A 146 -1.79 14.86 -2.16
CA PRO A 146 -0.82 13.87 -1.67
C PRO A 146 -1.28 13.01 -0.48
N PHE A 147 -2.46 13.28 0.11
CA PHE A 147 -2.94 12.67 1.35
C PHE A 147 -3.87 11.47 1.16
N GLY A 148 -4.10 11.03 -0.08
CA GLY A 148 -4.77 9.75 -0.39
C GLY A 148 -5.96 9.85 -1.37
N PRO A 149 -6.50 8.70 -1.81
CA PRO A 149 -7.57 8.65 -2.82
C PRO A 149 -8.92 9.13 -2.28
N ASN A 150 -9.50 10.15 -2.94
CA ASN A 150 -10.83 10.75 -2.69
C ASN A 150 -11.24 10.93 -1.22
N HIS A 151 -10.30 10.96 -0.28
CA HIS A 151 -10.53 11.08 1.17
C HIS A 151 -11.59 10.12 1.75
N GLY A 152 -11.83 8.98 1.09
CA GLY A 152 -12.81 7.97 1.49
C GLY A 152 -12.18 6.58 1.50
N ALA A 153 -12.66 5.69 2.38
CA ALA A 153 -12.12 4.35 2.58
C ALA A 153 -12.47 3.34 1.46
N GLY A 154 -12.71 3.80 0.22
CA GLY A 154 -13.09 2.95 -0.91
C GLY A 154 -13.62 3.70 -2.14
N PRO A 155 -13.88 2.98 -3.26
CA PRO A 155 -14.48 3.56 -4.46
C PRO A 155 -15.93 4.03 -4.22
N ALA A 156 -16.42 4.93 -5.06
CA ALA A 156 -17.80 5.39 -4.99
C ALA A 156 -18.79 4.22 -5.21
N GLY A 157 -19.81 4.13 -4.35
CA GLY A 157 -20.87 3.12 -4.49
C GLY A 157 -21.75 3.37 -5.72
N PRO A 158 -22.56 2.38 -6.14
CA PRO A 158 -23.50 2.54 -7.24
C PRO A 158 -24.43 3.75 -7.03
N GLY A 159 -24.65 4.54 -8.08
CA GLY A 159 -25.53 5.70 -8.04
C GLY A 159 -24.95 6.92 -7.31
N ALA A 160 -23.69 6.88 -6.86
CA ALA A 160 -23.09 7.98 -6.07
C ALA A 160 -22.99 9.29 -6.84
N ARG A 161 -22.77 9.22 -8.16
CA ARG A 161 -22.69 10.40 -9.02
C ARG A 161 -24.06 11.06 -9.19
N GLU A 162 -25.10 10.26 -9.36
CA GLU A 162 -26.49 10.67 -9.50
C GLU A 162 -26.99 11.35 -8.22
N ARG A 163 -26.58 10.84 -7.05
CA ARG A 163 -26.88 11.44 -5.73
C ARG A 163 -25.93 12.57 -5.32
N GLN A 164 -24.88 12.81 -6.09
CA GLN A 164 -23.78 13.72 -5.75
C GLN A 164 -23.17 13.48 -4.36
N ASP A 165 -22.90 12.20 -4.09
CA ASP A 165 -22.34 11.72 -2.82
C ASP A 165 -20.96 11.08 -3.05
N PRO A 166 -19.91 11.88 -3.35
CA PRO A 166 -18.57 11.35 -3.54
C PRO A 166 -18.00 10.78 -2.23
N PRO A 167 -17.04 9.83 -2.30
CA PRO A 167 -16.45 9.20 -1.11
C PRO A 167 -15.91 10.16 -0.06
N LEU A 168 -15.42 11.35 -0.48
CA LEU A 168 -14.91 12.38 0.42
C LEU A 168 -15.95 12.89 1.42
N VAL A 169 -17.26 12.80 1.10
CA VAL A 169 -18.34 13.22 2.00
C VAL A 169 -18.32 12.38 3.27
N VAL A 170 -17.88 11.12 3.22
CA VAL A 170 -17.70 10.29 4.42
C VAL A 170 -16.65 10.91 5.35
N GLY A 171 -15.52 11.35 4.79
CA GLY A 171 -14.45 12.01 5.55
C GLY A 171 -14.87 13.38 6.09
N LEU A 172 -15.61 14.17 5.31
CA LEU A 172 -16.15 15.46 5.75
C LEU A 172 -17.14 15.32 6.93
N LEU A 173 -17.94 14.26 6.94
CA LEU A 173 -18.91 13.99 8.00
C LEU A 173 -18.32 13.19 9.17
N HIS A 174 -17.06 12.77 9.09
CA HIS A 174 -16.38 12.12 10.20
C HIS A 174 -16.27 13.10 11.37
N ARG A 175 -16.78 12.70 12.54
CA ARG A 175 -16.86 13.55 13.73
C ARG A 175 -17.59 14.87 13.50
N ALA A 176 -18.55 14.94 12.57
CA ALA A 176 -19.30 16.17 12.28
C ALA A 176 -19.88 16.87 13.52
N ALA A 177 -20.29 16.11 14.54
CA ALA A 177 -20.81 16.67 15.79
C ALA A 177 -19.78 17.53 16.58
N ASP A 178 -18.48 17.34 16.33
CA ASP A 178 -17.41 18.08 16.98
C ASP A 178 -16.98 19.34 16.19
N TYR A 179 -17.59 19.59 15.03
CA TYR A 179 -17.16 20.62 14.08
C TYR A 179 -18.32 21.51 13.62
N ASP A 180 -18.05 22.81 13.47
CA ASP A 180 -18.91 23.70 12.70
C ASP A 180 -18.64 23.51 11.20
N LEU A 181 -19.47 22.67 10.57
CA LEU A 181 -19.35 22.32 9.16
C LEU A 181 -19.49 23.52 8.21
N THR A 182 -20.06 24.65 8.65
CA THR A 182 -20.12 25.90 7.85
C THR A 182 -18.74 26.57 7.71
N ARG A 183 -17.80 26.23 8.59
CA ARG A 183 -16.43 26.76 8.66
C ARG A 183 -15.41 25.72 8.19
N THR A 184 -15.43 24.54 8.78
CA THR A 184 -14.44 23.48 8.50
C THR A 184 -14.95 22.09 8.88
N SER A 185 -14.14 21.08 8.61
CA SER A 185 -14.39 19.70 8.97
C SER A 185 -13.10 19.06 9.45
N TRP A 186 -13.24 17.93 10.15
CA TRP A 186 -12.11 17.11 10.57
C TRP A 186 -11.14 16.81 9.40
N LEU A 187 -11.71 16.47 8.23
CA LEU A 187 -10.93 16.17 7.04
C LEU A 187 -10.16 17.38 6.52
N GLU A 188 -10.82 18.54 6.42
CA GLU A 188 -10.18 19.78 5.96
C GLU A 188 -9.03 20.21 6.88
N GLU A 189 -9.22 20.15 8.20
CA GLU A 189 -8.14 20.42 9.16
C GLU A 189 -6.97 19.42 9.03
N GLY A 190 -7.29 18.14 8.85
CA GLY A 190 -6.29 17.09 8.66
C GLY A 190 -5.43 17.34 7.42
N VAL A 191 -6.05 17.66 6.29
CA VAL A 191 -5.35 18.01 5.05
C VAL A 191 -4.55 19.30 5.22
N ALA A 192 -5.12 20.36 5.82
CA ALA A 192 -4.41 21.62 6.06
C ALA A 192 -3.16 21.43 6.93
N ARG A 193 -3.26 20.65 8.01
CA ARG A 193 -2.10 20.28 8.84
C ARG A 193 -1.06 19.47 8.07
N GLY A 194 -1.52 18.54 7.23
CA GLY A 194 -0.67 17.76 6.35
C GLY A 194 0.12 18.66 5.39
N VAL A 195 -0.55 19.59 4.72
CA VAL A 195 0.07 20.57 3.80
C VAL A 195 1.10 21.41 4.54
N ALA A 196 0.76 21.96 5.70
CA ALA A 196 1.69 22.75 6.51
C ALA A 196 2.94 21.95 6.91
N LYS A 197 2.78 20.67 7.26
CA LYS A 197 3.91 19.78 7.57
C LYS A 197 4.79 19.50 6.35
N LEU A 198 4.20 19.33 5.17
CA LEU A 198 4.95 19.14 3.92
C LEU A 198 5.71 20.41 3.52
N ALA A 199 5.09 21.59 3.64
CA ALA A 199 5.77 22.86 3.40
C ALA A 199 7.01 23.02 4.31
N GLY A 200 6.97 22.51 5.54
CA GLY A 200 8.13 22.47 6.42
C GLY A 200 9.32 21.65 5.90
N LEU A 201 9.09 20.68 5.00
CA LEU A 201 10.16 19.91 4.34
C LEU A 201 10.91 20.72 3.29
N GLU A 202 10.34 21.84 2.82
CA GLU A 202 11.00 22.73 1.87
C GLU A 202 12.07 23.62 2.50
N ASN A 203 12.25 23.54 3.83
CA ASN A 203 13.32 24.21 4.53
C ASN A 203 14.69 23.86 3.93
N GLU A 204 15.53 24.88 3.68
CA GLU A 204 16.83 24.72 3.04
C GLU A 204 17.72 23.66 3.70
N ARG A 205 17.72 23.61 5.05
CA ARG A 205 18.50 22.63 5.80
C ARG A 205 17.99 21.21 5.57
N VAL A 206 16.67 21.02 5.54
CA VAL A 206 16.06 19.71 5.27
C VAL A 206 16.36 19.29 3.83
N ARG A 207 16.20 20.18 2.85
CA ARG A 207 16.57 19.92 1.45
C ARG A 207 18.04 19.53 1.29
N ALA A 208 18.95 20.23 1.96
CA ALA A 208 20.38 19.90 1.93
C ALA A 208 20.68 18.51 2.53
N LEU A 209 20.00 18.13 3.62
CA LEU A 209 20.13 16.81 4.22
C LEU A 209 19.58 15.71 3.31
N VAL A 210 18.41 15.92 2.71
CA VAL A 210 17.80 14.98 1.75
C VAL A 210 18.71 14.80 0.54
N ALA A 211 19.22 15.88 -0.05
CA ALA A 211 20.16 15.81 -1.17
C ALA A 211 21.44 15.06 -0.82
N LYS A 212 21.99 15.28 0.39
CA LYS A 212 23.16 14.54 0.87
C LYS A 212 22.86 13.04 1.03
N ALA A 213 21.69 12.69 1.54
CA ALA A 213 21.26 11.30 1.70
C ALA A 213 20.99 10.63 0.36
N ALA A 214 20.38 11.36 -0.58
CA ALA A 214 20.12 10.92 -1.96
C ALA A 214 21.40 10.64 -2.76
N ALA A 215 22.48 11.38 -2.50
CA ALA A 215 23.79 11.09 -3.08
C ALA A 215 24.35 9.72 -2.67
N ILE A 216 23.85 9.14 -1.56
CA ILE A 216 24.24 7.81 -1.07
C ILE A 216 23.21 6.76 -1.50
N GLU A 217 21.93 7.04 -1.29
CA GLU A 217 20.79 6.19 -1.68
C GLU A 217 19.82 7.01 -2.54
N PRO A 218 19.93 6.94 -3.88
CA PRO A 218 19.09 7.71 -4.80
C PRO A 218 17.59 7.52 -4.59
N ALA A 219 17.14 6.39 -4.02
CA ALA A 219 15.73 6.17 -3.70
C ALA A 219 15.17 7.18 -2.67
N ILE A 220 16.02 7.87 -1.91
CA ILE A 220 15.60 8.89 -0.93
C ILE A 220 15.06 10.16 -1.61
N ASP A 221 15.56 10.49 -2.82
CA ASP A 221 15.09 11.65 -3.60
C ASP A 221 13.83 11.33 -4.43
N GLU A 222 13.36 10.08 -4.39
CA GLU A 222 12.08 9.76 -4.99
C GLU A 222 11.00 10.53 -4.24
N GLY A 223 10.49 11.60 -4.89
CA GLY A 223 9.42 12.44 -4.38
C GLY A 223 8.26 11.59 -3.84
N PRO A 224 7.51 12.09 -2.86
CA PRO A 224 6.60 11.27 -2.06
C PRO A 224 5.65 10.44 -2.94
N ARG A 225 6.00 9.16 -3.13
CA ARG A 225 5.10 8.17 -3.70
C ARG A 225 3.98 7.97 -2.70
N GLU A 226 2.76 8.28 -3.13
CA GLU A 226 1.47 7.92 -2.50
C GLU A 226 1.55 7.67 -0.98
N ARG A 227 1.46 8.73 -0.19
CA ARG A 227 1.44 8.58 1.27
C ARG A 227 0.01 8.30 1.71
N TRP A 228 -0.29 7.02 1.90
CA TRP A 228 -1.36 6.62 2.79
C TRP A 228 -0.98 7.11 4.19
N VAL A 229 -1.68 8.13 4.69
CA VAL A 229 -1.64 8.44 6.12
C VAL A 229 -2.28 7.25 6.83
N SER A 230 -1.46 6.35 7.36
CA SER A 230 -1.95 5.17 8.07
C SER A 230 -2.72 5.63 9.32
N TRP A 231 -3.99 5.26 9.40
CA TRP A 231 -4.78 5.40 10.62
C TRP A 231 -4.20 4.47 11.72
N PRO A 232 -4.35 4.80 13.01
CA PRO A 232 -3.75 4.04 14.11
C PRO A 232 -4.06 2.53 14.08
N PRO A 233 -3.16 1.66 14.57
CA PRO A 233 -2.89 0.36 13.93
C PRO A 233 -3.42 -0.84 14.73
N HIS A 234 -4.73 -0.98 14.91
CA HIS A 234 -5.27 -2.23 15.49
C HIS A 234 -6.07 -3.08 14.49
N THR A 235 -6.39 -2.55 13.31
CA THR A 235 -7.21 -3.27 12.31
C THR A 235 -6.73 -3.08 10.86
N HIS A 236 -5.56 -2.47 10.63
CA HIS A 236 -5.06 -2.30 9.26
C HIS A 236 -4.49 -3.61 8.71
N PRO A 237 -4.79 -4.00 7.45
CA PRO A 237 -4.29 -5.25 6.86
C PRO A 237 -2.75 -5.39 6.81
N MET A 238 -2.01 -4.27 6.89
CA MET A 238 -0.54 -4.25 7.02
C MET A 238 -0.05 -4.70 8.40
N VAL A 239 -0.88 -4.60 9.44
CA VAL A 239 -0.51 -4.94 10.83
C VAL A 239 -0.75 -6.42 11.10
N VAL A 240 -1.62 -7.08 10.34
CA VAL A 240 -1.96 -8.50 10.51
C VAL A 240 -0.72 -9.40 10.41
N PRO A 241 0.16 -9.29 9.39
CA PRO A 241 1.37 -10.11 9.33
C PRO A 241 2.30 -9.87 10.53
N ALA A 242 2.50 -8.62 10.93
CA ALA A 242 3.36 -8.26 12.06
C ALA A 242 2.81 -8.78 13.39
N ALA A 243 1.50 -8.68 13.62
CA ALA A 243 0.83 -9.21 14.80
C ALA A 243 0.90 -10.75 14.86
N ARG A 244 0.67 -11.44 13.73
CA ARG A 244 0.81 -12.90 13.64
C ARG A 244 2.26 -13.35 13.84
N ALA A 245 3.22 -12.64 13.25
CA ALA A 245 4.64 -12.90 13.47
C ALA A 245 5.04 -12.67 14.93
N GLU A 246 4.46 -11.66 15.59
CA GLU A 246 4.68 -11.42 17.02
C GLU A 246 4.12 -12.55 17.89
N GLU A 247 2.90 -13.02 17.63
CA GLU A 247 2.30 -14.18 18.31
C GLU A 247 3.20 -15.41 18.20
N VAL A 248 3.68 -15.71 16.98
CA VAL A 248 4.63 -16.79 16.70
C VAL A 248 5.92 -16.64 17.50
N ARG A 249 6.55 -15.45 17.46
CA ARG A 249 7.81 -15.20 18.20
C ARG A 249 7.63 -15.32 19.71
N ARG A 250 6.53 -14.82 20.26
CA ARG A 250 6.21 -14.97 21.69
C ARG A 250 6.04 -16.45 22.05
N GLY A 251 5.40 -17.24 21.18
CA GLY A 251 5.24 -18.69 21.35
C GLY A 251 6.55 -19.47 21.33
N LEU A 252 7.54 -19.04 20.53
CA LEU A 252 8.88 -19.64 20.54
C LEU A 252 9.60 -19.44 21.88
N GLY A 253 9.36 -18.29 22.55
CA GLY A 253 10.03 -17.96 23.81
C GLY A 253 11.54 -17.75 23.68
N LEU A 254 12.01 -17.45 22.47
CA LEU A 254 13.43 -17.28 22.15
C LEU A 254 13.74 -15.80 21.85
N VAL A 255 14.85 -15.32 22.41
CA VAL A 255 15.44 -14.03 22.03
C VAL A 255 16.38 -14.20 20.84
N ARG A 256 17.00 -15.38 20.71
CA ARG A 256 17.91 -15.72 19.62
C ARG A 256 17.83 -17.20 19.27
N ALA A 257 17.86 -17.53 17.98
CA ALA A 257 18.12 -18.87 17.46
C ALA A 257 19.55 -18.92 16.88
N ASP A 258 20.15 -20.10 16.74
CA ASP A 258 21.38 -20.23 15.96
C ASP A 258 21.04 -20.40 14.48
N THR A 259 20.15 -21.34 14.17
CA THR A 259 19.75 -21.65 12.81
C THR A 259 18.23 -21.70 12.69
N VAL A 260 17.69 -21.07 11.65
CA VAL A 260 16.28 -21.22 11.25
C VAL A 260 16.23 -22.04 9.97
N VAL A 261 15.53 -23.17 9.99
CA VAL A 261 15.30 -24.03 8.84
C VAL A 261 13.85 -23.88 8.40
N VAL A 262 13.62 -23.37 7.19
CA VAL A 262 12.28 -23.15 6.62
C VAL A 262 11.97 -24.28 5.65
N VAL A 263 10.89 -25.01 5.92
CA VAL A 263 10.49 -26.22 5.20
C VAL A 263 8.99 -26.18 4.90
N PRO A 264 8.49 -26.96 3.93
CA PRO A 264 7.07 -26.89 3.63
C PRO A 264 6.18 -27.49 4.71
N GLY A 265 6.65 -28.51 5.42
CA GLY A 265 5.84 -29.28 6.36
C GLY A 265 4.97 -30.33 5.68
N GLY A 266 4.67 -31.42 6.39
CA GLY A 266 3.95 -32.58 5.88
C GLY A 266 4.75 -33.48 4.92
N ARG A 267 6.05 -33.22 4.74
CA ARG A 267 6.96 -34.01 3.90
C ARG A 267 8.10 -34.56 4.75
N ALA A 268 8.58 -35.76 4.44
CA ALA A 268 9.77 -36.33 5.06
C ALA A 268 11.04 -35.55 4.66
N ALA A 269 12.06 -35.57 5.50
CA ALA A 269 13.35 -34.98 5.16
C ALA A 269 14.03 -35.77 4.04
N GLY A 270 14.40 -35.09 2.96
CA GLY A 270 15.24 -35.66 1.91
C GLY A 270 16.69 -35.89 2.37
N PRO A 271 17.51 -36.60 1.57
CA PRO A 271 18.92 -36.84 1.88
C PRO A 271 19.73 -35.55 2.11
N GLY A 272 19.49 -34.51 1.32
CA GLY A 272 20.19 -33.23 1.43
C GLY A 272 19.88 -32.51 2.74
N LEU A 273 18.58 -32.41 3.08
CA LEU A 273 18.15 -31.81 4.35
C LEU A 273 18.66 -32.60 5.56
N SER A 274 18.66 -33.93 5.47
CA SER A 274 19.18 -34.81 6.51
C SER A 274 20.71 -34.69 6.67
N ALA A 275 21.44 -34.42 5.59
CA ALA A 275 22.88 -34.16 5.62
C ALA A 275 23.19 -32.80 6.27
N VAL A 276 22.44 -31.75 5.91
CA VAL A 276 22.55 -30.42 6.56
C VAL A 276 22.25 -30.53 8.06
N ALA A 277 21.17 -31.22 8.45
CA ALA A 277 20.82 -31.40 9.85
C ALA A 277 21.93 -32.10 10.65
N ARG A 278 22.53 -33.17 10.10
CA ARG A 278 23.68 -33.85 10.73
C ARG A 278 24.92 -32.95 10.82
N ALA A 279 25.18 -32.15 9.79
CA ALA A 279 26.32 -31.23 9.78
C ALA A 279 26.15 -30.11 10.83
N LEU A 280 24.94 -29.58 10.99
CA LEU A 280 24.61 -28.63 12.06
C LEU A 280 24.86 -29.27 13.44
N ALA A 281 24.32 -30.47 13.67
CA ALA A 281 24.49 -31.23 14.91
C ALA A 281 25.97 -31.55 15.23
N ALA A 282 26.79 -31.80 14.20
CA ALA A 282 28.23 -32.06 14.34
C ALA A 282 29.05 -30.78 14.57
N ALA A 283 28.58 -29.63 14.08
CA ALA A 283 29.24 -28.33 14.29
C ALA A 283 29.15 -27.84 15.74
N GLY A 284 28.35 -28.49 16.59
CA GLY A 284 28.40 -28.35 18.05
C GLY A 284 28.04 -26.95 18.53
N SER A 285 26.92 -26.39 18.06
CA SER A 285 26.42 -25.13 18.61
C SER A 285 25.57 -25.39 19.86
N ASP A 286 25.82 -24.70 20.97
CA ASP A 286 24.87 -24.63 22.11
C ASP A 286 23.56 -23.88 21.74
N GLY A 287 23.28 -23.75 20.45
CA GLY A 287 22.28 -22.89 19.86
C GLY A 287 20.98 -23.62 19.55
N THR A 288 19.88 -22.88 19.59
CA THR A 288 18.56 -23.42 19.24
C THR A 288 18.38 -23.48 17.73
N VAL A 289 17.98 -24.64 17.21
CA VAL A 289 17.55 -24.80 15.81
C VAL A 289 16.04 -24.66 15.74
N VAL A 290 15.54 -23.70 14.97
CA VAL A 290 14.11 -23.50 14.76
C VAL A 290 13.70 -24.07 13.41
N VAL A 291 12.77 -25.02 13.41
CA VAL A 291 12.18 -25.59 12.19
C VAL A 291 10.82 -24.93 11.95
N ALA A 292 10.76 -24.06 10.94
CA ALA A 292 9.56 -23.32 10.56
C ALA A 292 8.87 -23.99 9.37
N THR A 293 7.61 -24.40 9.54
CA THR A 293 6.82 -25.00 8.46
C THR A 293 5.88 -23.99 7.81
N THR A 294 5.82 -23.94 6.47
CA THR A 294 5.10 -22.86 5.74
C THR A 294 3.85 -23.30 4.97
N GLU A 295 3.71 -24.58 4.61
CA GLU A 295 2.62 -25.12 3.77
C GLU A 295 1.76 -26.12 4.56
N GLY A 296 2.34 -26.79 5.57
CA GLY A 296 1.62 -27.69 6.48
C GLY A 296 2.20 -27.68 7.90
N PRO A 297 1.47 -28.18 8.90
CA PRO A 297 1.82 -28.01 10.31
C PRO A 297 2.84 -29.02 10.86
N VAL A 298 3.09 -30.11 10.13
CA VAL A 298 3.93 -31.21 10.62
C VAL A 298 5.37 -31.02 10.16
N PRO A 299 6.35 -30.78 11.04
CA PRO A 299 7.75 -30.69 10.63
C PRO A 299 8.28 -32.06 10.18
N PRO A 300 9.28 -32.11 9.27
CA PRO A 300 9.99 -33.34 8.97
C PRO A 300 10.74 -33.84 10.21
N GLU A 301 10.90 -35.15 10.32
CA GLU A 301 11.84 -35.73 11.28
C GLU A 301 13.27 -35.39 10.81
N LEU A 302 13.99 -34.63 11.64
CA LEU A 302 15.37 -34.27 11.38
C LEU A 302 16.28 -35.01 12.37
N PRO A 303 17.45 -35.53 11.92
CA PRO A 303 18.43 -36.19 12.78
C PRO A 303 19.24 -35.18 13.62
N VAL A 304 18.55 -34.26 14.29
CA VAL A 304 19.09 -33.29 15.26
C VAL A 304 18.52 -33.66 16.61
N GLY A 305 19.32 -34.24 17.50
CA GLY A 305 18.82 -34.66 18.81
C GLY A 305 19.71 -35.55 19.68
N GLU A 306 20.80 -36.11 19.16
CA GLU A 306 21.73 -36.91 20.00
C GLU A 306 22.82 -36.05 20.67
N SER A 307 23.07 -34.84 20.16
CA SER A 307 24.18 -33.95 20.56
C SER A 307 23.73 -32.59 21.11
N GLY A 308 22.90 -32.57 22.17
CA GLY A 308 22.69 -31.38 23.01
C GLY A 308 21.95 -30.16 22.40
N GLU A 309 21.71 -30.13 21.09
CA GLU A 309 20.98 -29.04 20.41
C GLU A 309 19.48 -29.05 20.75
N SER A 310 18.94 -27.89 21.14
CA SER A 310 17.50 -27.74 21.35
C SER A 310 16.80 -27.44 20.03
N VAL A 311 16.03 -28.41 19.51
CA VAL A 311 15.21 -28.22 18.31
C VAL A 311 13.83 -27.70 18.71
N ARG A 312 13.36 -26.64 18.05
CA ARG A 312 12.03 -26.05 18.24
C ARG A 312 11.30 -26.02 16.91
N ALA A 313 10.18 -26.72 16.80
CA ALA A 313 9.32 -26.65 15.63
C ALA A 313 8.26 -25.55 15.80
N VAL A 314 7.92 -24.87 14.71
CA VAL A 314 6.86 -23.86 14.67
C VAL A 314 6.07 -23.94 13.37
N ASP A 315 4.75 -23.98 13.50
CA ASP A 315 3.83 -23.97 12.38
C ASP A 315 3.46 -22.52 12.00
N LEU A 316 3.80 -22.14 10.77
CA LEU A 316 3.41 -20.86 10.18
C LEU A 316 2.23 -21.01 9.22
N SER A 317 1.95 -22.23 8.75
CA SER A 317 0.88 -22.52 7.80
C SER A 317 -0.51 -22.24 8.37
N GLY A 318 -0.75 -22.61 9.64
CA GLY A 318 -2.01 -22.33 10.34
C GLY A 318 -2.26 -20.84 10.58
N PRO A 319 -1.38 -20.12 11.30
CA PRO A 319 -1.56 -18.70 11.61
C PRO A 319 -1.66 -17.79 10.38
N TRP A 320 -1.10 -18.22 9.25
CA TRP A 320 -1.09 -17.45 7.99
C TRP A 320 -2.09 -17.95 6.95
N ALA A 321 -3.00 -18.85 7.34
CA ALA A 321 -4.11 -19.26 6.50
C ALA A 321 -4.90 -18.04 6.00
N GLY A 322 -5.14 -17.96 4.69
CA GLY A 322 -5.84 -16.84 4.05
C GLY A 322 -5.01 -15.57 3.82
N LEU A 323 -3.74 -15.51 4.26
CA LEU A 323 -2.83 -14.43 3.86
C LEU A 323 -2.35 -14.64 2.41
N SER A 324 -2.16 -13.55 1.68
CA SER A 324 -1.50 -13.55 0.36
C SER A 324 -0.01 -13.88 0.49
N ASP A 325 0.60 -14.38 -0.58
CA ASP A 325 2.01 -14.79 -0.59
C ASP A 325 2.95 -13.68 -0.12
N THR A 326 2.76 -12.45 -0.64
CA THR A 326 3.53 -11.28 -0.19
C THR A 326 3.45 -11.07 1.33
N ARG A 327 2.29 -11.30 1.94
CA ARG A 327 2.10 -11.14 3.39
C ARG A 327 2.73 -12.29 4.17
N ARG A 328 2.72 -13.50 3.64
CA ARG A 328 3.43 -14.66 4.23
C ARG A 328 4.94 -14.44 4.22
N VAL A 329 5.49 -13.93 3.12
CA VAL A 329 6.91 -13.56 3.00
C VAL A 329 7.28 -12.47 4.02
N GLN A 330 6.48 -11.41 4.14
CA GLN A 330 6.69 -10.37 5.15
C GLN A 330 6.63 -10.91 6.58
N GLY A 331 5.65 -11.76 6.88
CA GLY A 331 5.54 -12.43 8.18
C GLY A 331 6.76 -13.31 8.48
N LEU A 332 7.27 -14.04 7.49
CA LEU A 332 8.47 -14.87 7.62
C LEU A 332 9.72 -14.02 7.86
N LEU A 333 9.87 -12.93 7.11
CA LEU A 333 10.95 -11.96 7.34
C LEU A 333 10.95 -11.45 8.79
N ASP A 334 9.78 -11.10 9.31
CA ASP A 334 9.59 -10.62 10.68
C ASP A 334 9.90 -11.70 11.74
N VAL A 335 9.55 -12.96 11.48
CA VAL A 335 9.91 -14.07 12.37
C VAL A 335 11.43 -14.28 12.38
N VAL A 336 12.05 -14.39 11.20
CA VAL A 336 13.50 -14.62 11.03
C VAL A 336 14.29 -13.49 11.70
N ARG A 337 14.01 -12.22 11.37
CA ARG A 337 14.71 -11.08 11.98
C ARG A 337 14.45 -10.94 13.47
N GLY A 338 13.28 -11.36 13.93
CA GLY A 338 12.94 -11.30 15.35
C GLY A 338 13.70 -12.31 16.21
N VAL A 339 14.03 -13.48 15.68
CA VAL A 339 14.86 -14.48 16.37
C VAL A 339 16.36 -14.40 16.03
N ARG A 340 16.77 -13.45 15.18
CA ARG A 340 18.17 -13.09 14.89
C ARG A 340 19.11 -14.30 14.73
N PRO A 341 18.80 -15.23 13.81
CA PRO A 341 19.63 -16.41 13.63
C PRO A 341 21.02 -16.03 13.16
N ARG A 342 21.98 -16.94 13.29
CA ARG A 342 23.24 -16.86 12.55
C ARG A 342 23.05 -17.38 11.12
N ARG A 343 22.19 -18.38 10.95
CA ARG A 343 21.96 -19.07 9.69
C ARG A 343 20.48 -19.17 9.34
N LEU A 344 20.15 -18.93 8.08
CA LEU A 344 18.84 -19.22 7.51
C LEU A 344 18.99 -20.27 6.42
N VAL A 345 18.29 -21.40 6.57
CA VAL A 345 18.31 -22.51 5.62
C VAL A 345 16.92 -22.67 5.02
N VAL A 346 16.79 -22.60 3.70
CA VAL A 346 15.51 -22.84 3.00
C VAL A 346 15.56 -24.18 2.29
N ALA A 347 14.59 -25.06 2.58
CA ALA A 347 14.51 -26.39 1.98
C ALA A 347 13.10 -26.66 1.45
N GLY A 348 12.92 -26.48 0.15
CA GLY A 348 11.66 -26.81 -0.55
C GLY A 348 10.41 -26.02 -0.16
N SER A 349 10.57 -24.89 0.56
CA SER A 349 9.48 -23.98 0.94
C SER A 349 9.31 -22.89 -0.11
N GLU A 350 8.12 -22.76 -0.71
CA GLU A 350 7.85 -21.73 -1.71
C GLU A 350 7.98 -20.32 -1.11
N VAL A 351 7.42 -20.12 0.09
CA VAL A 351 7.51 -18.84 0.82
C VAL A 351 8.96 -18.53 1.21
N GLY A 352 9.74 -19.55 1.57
CA GLY A 352 11.17 -19.41 1.87
C GLY A 352 11.98 -18.99 0.64
N TRP A 353 11.71 -19.58 -0.51
CA TRP A 353 12.36 -19.20 -1.77
C TRP A 353 12.03 -17.77 -2.18
N GLN A 354 10.75 -17.37 -2.08
CA GLN A 354 10.33 -16.00 -2.34
C GLN A 354 10.99 -14.99 -1.38
N LEU A 355 11.19 -15.37 -0.11
CA LEU A 355 11.93 -14.56 0.87
C LEU A 355 13.38 -14.35 0.42
N LEU A 356 14.08 -15.40 0.00
CA LEU A 356 15.46 -15.30 -0.47
C LEU A 356 15.56 -14.47 -1.75
N ALA A 357 14.64 -14.65 -2.70
CA ALA A 357 14.61 -13.87 -3.93
C ALA A 357 14.35 -12.37 -3.66
N SER A 358 13.44 -12.05 -2.74
CA SER A 358 13.00 -10.67 -2.49
C SER A 358 13.91 -9.91 -1.50
N TYR A 359 14.45 -10.61 -0.50
CA TYR A 359 15.15 -10.01 0.64
C TYR A 359 16.55 -10.59 0.87
N GLY A 360 17.01 -11.53 0.04
CA GLY A 360 18.28 -12.23 0.23
C GLY A 360 19.49 -11.31 0.29
N THR A 361 19.55 -10.24 -0.53
CA THR A 361 20.66 -9.26 -0.49
C THR A 361 20.79 -8.60 0.89
N THR A 362 19.65 -8.26 1.49
CA THR A 362 19.64 -7.62 2.81
C THR A 362 19.95 -8.64 3.90
N LEU A 363 19.37 -9.84 3.81
CA LEU A 363 19.57 -10.90 4.79
C LEU A 363 21.01 -11.43 4.76
N SER A 364 21.68 -11.48 3.60
CA SER A 364 23.06 -11.95 3.48
C SER A 364 24.07 -11.02 4.17
N ASN A 365 23.71 -9.76 4.42
CA ASN A 365 24.54 -8.83 5.19
C ASN A 365 24.46 -9.08 6.71
N GLU A 366 23.42 -9.79 7.17
CA GLU A 366 23.12 -10.01 8.59
C GLU A 366 23.30 -11.48 9.00
N LEU A 367 23.10 -12.41 8.07
CA LEU A 367 22.96 -13.85 8.29
C LEU A 367 23.69 -14.62 7.18
N GLN A 368 24.13 -15.84 7.48
CA GLN A 368 24.58 -16.76 6.44
C GLN A 368 23.37 -17.48 5.84
N LEU A 369 23.23 -17.42 4.50
CA LEU A 369 22.11 -18.01 3.78
C LEU A 369 22.51 -19.34 3.16
N GLY A 370 21.74 -20.38 3.44
CA GLY A 370 21.90 -21.71 2.85
C GLY A 370 20.59 -22.18 2.22
N ALA A 371 20.69 -23.06 1.23
CA ALA A 371 19.52 -23.69 0.64
C ALA A 371 19.69 -25.19 0.40
N VAL A 372 18.57 -25.91 0.40
CA VAL A 372 18.50 -27.32 0.03
C VAL A 372 17.57 -27.47 -1.17
N LEU A 373 18.12 -27.99 -2.26
CA LEU A 373 17.37 -28.31 -3.47
C LEU A 373 16.83 -29.74 -3.36
N VAL A 374 15.51 -29.84 -3.18
CA VAL A 374 14.82 -31.12 -3.01
C VAL A 374 14.51 -31.74 -4.37
N ALA A 375 14.76 -33.03 -4.53
CA ALA A 375 14.47 -33.77 -5.76
C ALA A 375 13.03 -34.35 -5.76
N PRO A 376 12.34 -34.41 -6.92
CA PRO A 376 12.73 -33.82 -8.19
C PRO A 376 12.57 -32.29 -8.18
N THR A 377 13.50 -31.57 -8.82
CA THR A 377 13.40 -30.12 -8.99
C THR A 377 12.27 -29.77 -9.96
N SER A 378 11.43 -28.83 -9.55
CA SER A 378 10.43 -28.23 -10.44
C SER A 378 11.05 -27.04 -11.19
N ALA A 379 10.45 -26.65 -12.32
CA ALA A 379 10.86 -25.44 -13.04
C ALA A 379 10.77 -24.17 -12.18
N ALA A 380 9.86 -24.14 -11.20
CA ALA A 380 9.77 -23.04 -10.23
C ALA A 380 10.98 -23.03 -9.28
N ALA A 381 11.36 -24.20 -8.74
CA ALA A 381 12.54 -24.32 -7.88
C ALA A 381 13.84 -23.93 -8.62
N ASP A 382 13.95 -24.25 -9.91
CA ASP A 382 15.08 -23.82 -10.74
C ASP A 382 15.12 -22.29 -10.93
N ALA A 383 13.98 -21.65 -11.16
CA ALA A 383 13.88 -20.20 -11.30
C ALA A 383 14.20 -19.47 -9.98
N ASP A 384 13.68 -19.99 -8.86
CA ASP A 384 13.93 -19.46 -7.53
C ASP A 384 15.41 -19.59 -7.13
N PHE A 385 16.03 -20.73 -7.44
CA PHE A 385 17.45 -20.95 -7.27
C PHE A 385 18.28 -19.91 -8.04
N GLN A 386 18.00 -19.72 -9.33
CA GLN A 386 18.69 -18.72 -10.14
C GLN A 386 18.54 -17.31 -9.59
N ALA A 387 17.36 -16.97 -9.07
CA ALA A 387 17.07 -15.64 -8.57
C ALA A 387 17.90 -15.26 -7.33
N CYS A 388 18.41 -16.22 -6.55
CA CYS A 388 19.08 -15.96 -5.27
C CYS A 388 20.46 -16.62 -5.08
N PHE A 389 20.94 -17.46 -6.01
CA PHE A 389 22.18 -18.23 -5.86
C PHE A 389 23.42 -17.41 -5.51
N ASP A 390 23.54 -16.20 -6.06
CA ASP A 390 24.64 -15.26 -5.78
C ASP A 390 24.76 -14.88 -4.30
N ARG A 391 23.64 -14.90 -3.57
CA ARG A 391 23.54 -14.53 -2.15
C ARG A 391 23.70 -15.71 -1.20
N LEU A 392 23.69 -16.94 -1.71
CA LEU A 392 23.80 -18.16 -0.92
C LEU A 392 25.29 -18.45 -0.62
N ALA A 393 25.57 -18.73 0.65
CA ALA A 393 26.88 -19.20 1.08
C ALA A 393 27.14 -20.63 0.58
N TRP A 394 26.10 -21.46 0.59
CA TRP A 394 26.15 -22.85 0.16
C TRP A 394 24.77 -23.36 -0.24
N VAL A 395 24.76 -24.42 -1.06
CA VAL A 395 23.57 -25.09 -1.57
C VAL A 395 23.81 -26.59 -1.48
N VAL A 396 22.86 -27.33 -0.89
CA VAL A 396 22.93 -28.80 -0.81
C VAL A 396 21.86 -29.41 -1.70
N THR A 397 22.22 -30.38 -2.53
CA THR A 397 21.29 -31.16 -3.34
C THR A 397 20.90 -32.47 -2.64
N ASP A 398 19.82 -33.12 -3.10
CA ASP A 398 19.45 -34.44 -2.57
C ASP A 398 20.33 -35.58 -3.14
N THR A 399 20.94 -35.39 -4.31
CA THR A 399 21.83 -36.39 -4.93
C THR A 399 23.05 -35.75 -5.59
N GLU A 400 24.09 -36.56 -5.83
CA GLU A 400 25.28 -36.14 -6.57
C GLU A 400 24.96 -35.83 -8.04
N GLU A 401 24.09 -36.61 -8.66
CA GLU A 401 23.68 -36.40 -10.05
C GLU A 401 22.99 -35.04 -10.21
N GLN A 402 22.17 -34.64 -9.24
CA GLN A 402 21.50 -33.33 -9.25
C GLN A 402 22.52 -32.18 -9.11
N ARG A 403 23.54 -32.33 -8.25
CA ARG A 403 24.64 -31.34 -8.12
C ARG A 403 25.37 -31.20 -9.46
N ASP A 404 25.78 -32.33 -10.04
CA ASP A 404 26.57 -32.35 -11.25
C ASP A 404 25.77 -31.82 -12.45
N GLU A 405 24.48 -32.15 -12.52
CA GLU A 405 23.56 -31.58 -13.50
C GLU A 405 23.43 -30.06 -13.36
N LEU A 406 23.26 -29.53 -12.15
CA LEU A 406 23.17 -28.08 -11.92
C LEU A 406 24.46 -27.35 -12.32
N VAL A 407 25.61 -27.92 -11.95
CA VAL A 407 26.93 -27.38 -12.30
C VAL A 407 27.11 -27.35 -13.81
N ALA A 408 26.75 -28.43 -14.50
CA ALA A 408 26.85 -28.52 -15.96
C ALA A 408 25.85 -27.59 -16.67
N ARG A 409 24.59 -27.58 -16.23
CA ARG A 409 23.49 -26.80 -16.81
C ARG A 409 23.76 -25.30 -16.75
N TYR A 410 24.30 -24.81 -15.63
CA TYR A 410 24.58 -23.39 -15.42
C TYR A 410 26.03 -22.99 -15.62
N LEU A 411 26.89 -23.92 -16.07
CA LEU A 411 28.32 -23.68 -16.34
C LEU A 411 29.01 -22.96 -15.17
N LEU A 412 28.77 -23.44 -13.95
CA LEU A 412 29.22 -22.75 -12.74
C LEU A 412 30.76 -22.67 -12.69
N PRO A 413 31.35 -21.48 -12.46
CA PRO A 413 32.78 -21.35 -12.29
C PRO A 413 33.25 -22.05 -11.01
N GLU A 414 34.54 -22.36 -10.90
CA GLU A 414 35.11 -23.17 -9.81
C GLU A 414 34.71 -22.68 -8.41
N GLY A 415 34.80 -21.37 -8.14
CA GLY A 415 34.39 -20.80 -6.85
C GLY A 415 32.88 -20.82 -6.57
N ALA A 416 32.05 -20.93 -7.61
CA ALA A 416 30.61 -21.15 -7.44
C ALA A 416 30.30 -22.65 -7.26
N ARG A 417 31.01 -23.52 -7.98
CA ARG A 417 30.89 -24.98 -7.88
C ARG A 417 31.21 -25.48 -6.48
N SER A 418 32.23 -24.92 -5.82
CA SER A 418 32.60 -25.31 -4.44
C SER A 418 31.52 -25.01 -3.40
N ARG A 419 30.50 -24.20 -3.74
CA ARG A 419 29.36 -23.89 -2.87
C ARG A 419 28.18 -24.86 -3.08
N VAL A 420 28.20 -25.67 -4.14
CA VAL A 420 27.14 -26.65 -4.43
C VAL A 420 27.61 -28.03 -3.99
N LEU A 421 26.98 -28.55 -2.95
CA LEU A 421 27.40 -29.74 -2.22
C LEU A 421 26.37 -30.86 -2.41
N ALA A 422 26.85 -32.10 -2.49
CA ALA A 422 26.03 -33.28 -2.35
C ALA A 422 25.97 -33.73 -0.87
N PRO A 423 25.06 -34.66 -0.50
CA PRO A 423 24.96 -35.15 0.86
C PRO A 423 26.27 -35.73 1.43
N GLU A 424 27.11 -36.34 0.59
CA GLU A 424 28.40 -36.92 0.99
C GLU A 424 29.44 -35.86 1.35
N ASP A 425 29.49 -34.77 0.57
CA ASP A 425 30.37 -33.62 0.80
C ASP A 425 30.11 -32.97 2.18
N CYS A 426 28.85 -33.02 2.65
CA CYS A 426 28.45 -32.47 3.94
C CYS A 426 29.03 -33.27 5.14
N VAL A 427 29.31 -34.55 4.96
CA VAL A 427 29.79 -35.47 6.02
C VAL A 427 31.32 -35.36 6.19
N ALA A 428 32.05 -34.94 5.14
CA ALA A 428 33.51 -34.90 5.12
C ALA A 428 34.14 -33.73 5.92
N GLY A 429 33.34 -32.84 6.50
CA GLY A 429 33.79 -31.77 7.39
C GLY A 429 32.79 -30.60 7.43
N ALA A 430 32.48 -30.08 8.62
CA ALA A 430 31.49 -29.00 8.81
C ALA A 430 32.02 -27.59 8.52
N THR A 431 33.18 -27.45 7.86
CA THR A 431 33.84 -26.15 7.61
C THR A 431 33.13 -25.28 6.59
N TRP A 432 32.20 -25.84 5.79
CA TRP A 432 31.37 -25.08 4.87
C TRP A 432 30.19 -24.37 5.57
N LEU A 433 29.92 -24.70 6.85
CA LEU A 433 28.92 -24.05 7.69
C LEU A 433 29.43 -22.78 8.39
N THR A 434 30.70 -22.43 8.22
CA THR A 434 31.38 -21.20 8.71
C THR A 434 31.78 -20.34 7.53
#